data_AF-A0A836H6Q0-F1
#
_entry.id   AF-A0A836H6Q0-F1
#
_cell.length_a   1.000
_cell.length_b   1.000
_cell.length_c   1.000
_cell.angle_alpha   90.00
_cell.angle_beta   90.00
_cell.angle_gamma   90.00
#
_symmetry.space_group_name_H-M   'P 1'
#
loop_
_entity.id
_entity.type
_entity.pdbx_description
1 polymer ?
#
loop_
_entity_poly.entity_id
_entity_poly.type
_entity_poly.pdbx_seq_one_letter_code
_entity_poly.pdbx_strand_id
1 'polypeptide(L)'
;MEGLPTKLPDGTPGPSYTGPTEFVGTLVQVVHGDTVVIRDDASGQLLRVSLAGVRSSKNIDRDHDGNSPETRVTYNDYAWEAKEFLRSRYVGSKVVAFVEYARVMPETKEIRPAATVQVKHTGINIGVALLEAGYATFFLGRYDKHSKASELAAAEDGAKAEMKGVHRGTPAPPMKVLELNHLGETRSRYYLSFLQRGMQGNRPPPLKGVVDLVLGPSSLRVYIPKENFQIPVKVAGIMTPSAAFHSNEKADPFAQEAKDFAIDLIQQRSVTIQVFTSDRAGNFISSVALEDGTNMSVALVAEGFATVMNADRLPFAQQLMDAECAARAAKKHIWSANGAIPQRAVKMEQERAAANPHALTRVLDETSEFVHYMITEVANDGLSVYLQSYDAEQDHKKGQIQDLINRTVAGEGYNPKKGECVIAQYSGDKTWCRATVLKAPRDDKAVVQFIDFGNTETVPVKNIRAVPRGPEYAVVRETPAFAKLARLAYLKSPEQCDALAGAAYAAVEEYSEGEILAKAVYRDSLGNVYYTLTTNESVPSLSETLLQRGLALLDRRAAAVDAEDYRRHEAAQEIARKGHRNLWQYGDIDEGDTD
;
A
#
# COMPACT_ATOMS: atom_id res chain seq x y z
N MET A 1 25.38 12.34 -35.00
CA MET A 1 26.21 13.19 -34.12
C MET A 1 27.28 12.28 -33.53
N GLU A 2 28.55 12.55 -33.80
CA GLU A 2 29.64 11.83 -33.13
C GLU A 2 29.59 12.18 -31.64
N GLY A 3 29.56 11.16 -30.77
CA GLY A 3 29.54 11.36 -29.32
C GLY A 3 30.82 12.01 -28.80
N LEU A 4 30.81 12.51 -27.56
CA LEU A 4 32.02 13.08 -26.97
C LEU A 4 33.07 11.97 -26.79
N PRO A 5 34.29 12.13 -27.35
CA PRO A 5 35.31 11.11 -27.24
C PRO A 5 35.77 10.97 -25.78
N THR A 6 36.00 9.74 -25.35
CA THR A 6 36.58 9.47 -24.03
C THR A 6 37.96 8.85 -24.19
N LYS A 7 38.73 8.85 -23.10
CA LYS A 7 40.00 8.11 -23.01
C LYS A 7 39.95 7.13 -21.86
N LEU A 8 40.58 5.99 -22.06
CA LEU A 8 40.83 5.01 -21.02
C LEU A 8 41.98 5.50 -20.11
N PRO A 9 42.13 4.93 -18.89
CA PRO A 9 43.18 5.33 -17.95
C PRO A 9 44.61 5.18 -18.50
N ASP A 10 44.81 4.29 -19.47
CA ASP A 10 46.08 4.06 -20.16
C ASP A 10 46.36 5.07 -21.30
N GLY A 11 45.44 6.01 -21.54
CA GLY A 11 45.54 7.05 -22.56
C GLY A 11 45.02 6.66 -23.95
N THR A 12 44.54 5.42 -24.14
CA THR A 12 43.96 4.97 -25.40
C THR A 12 42.52 5.50 -25.61
N PRO A 13 42.00 5.56 -26.85
CA PRO A 13 40.62 5.97 -27.11
C PRO A 13 39.62 5.03 -26.43
N GLY A 14 38.69 5.60 -25.66
CA GLY A 14 37.59 4.88 -25.02
C GLY A 14 36.28 4.99 -25.81
N PRO A 15 35.22 4.29 -25.36
CA PRO A 15 33.89 4.42 -25.94
C PRO A 15 33.37 5.87 -25.84
N SER A 16 32.79 6.39 -26.91
CA SER A 16 32.28 7.78 -26.91
C SER A 16 31.03 7.91 -26.05
N TYR A 17 30.90 9.03 -25.35
CA TYR A 17 29.69 9.39 -24.61
C TYR A 17 28.60 9.84 -25.59
N THR A 18 27.44 9.17 -25.54
CA THR A 18 26.30 9.40 -26.44
C THR A 18 25.11 10.09 -25.77
N GLY A 19 25.26 10.50 -24.50
CA GLY A 19 24.21 11.20 -23.77
C GLY A 19 24.11 12.68 -24.14
N PRO A 20 23.17 13.42 -23.51
CA PRO A 20 22.94 14.83 -23.79
C PRO A 20 24.16 15.68 -23.41
N THR A 21 24.57 16.59 -24.31
CA THR A 21 25.65 17.56 -24.05
C THR A 21 25.17 18.78 -23.28
N GLU A 22 23.87 19.06 -23.34
CA GLU A 22 23.19 20.08 -22.54
C GLU A 22 21.83 19.55 -22.13
N PHE A 23 21.48 19.67 -20.85
CA PHE A 23 20.16 19.28 -20.36
C PHE A 23 19.75 20.05 -19.10
N VAL A 24 18.44 20.08 -18.88
CA VAL A 24 17.83 20.69 -17.70
C VAL A 24 17.30 19.57 -16.81
N GLY A 25 17.53 19.69 -15.52
CA GLY A 25 17.07 18.67 -14.59
C GLY A 25 16.97 19.16 -13.15
N THR A 26 16.68 18.23 -12.26
CA THR A 26 16.59 18.47 -10.82
C THR A 26 17.78 17.81 -10.13
N LEU A 27 18.49 18.52 -9.27
CA LEU A 27 19.58 17.93 -8.48
C LEU A 27 19.00 17.02 -7.39
N VAL A 28 19.17 15.71 -7.54
CA VAL A 28 18.53 14.72 -6.65
C VAL A 28 19.48 14.22 -5.57
N GLN A 29 20.75 14.04 -5.90
CA GLN A 29 21.73 13.45 -4.96
C GLN A 29 23.12 14.04 -5.15
N VAL A 30 23.82 14.26 -4.04
CA VAL A 30 25.25 14.52 -3.95
C VAL A 30 25.94 13.23 -3.51
N VAL A 31 26.71 12.62 -4.41
CA VAL A 31 27.45 11.38 -4.12
C VAL A 31 28.73 11.70 -3.35
N HIS A 32 29.50 12.66 -3.86
CA HIS A 32 30.70 13.23 -3.26
C HIS A 32 30.73 14.74 -3.54
N GLY A 33 31.70 15.46 -2.95
CA GLY A 33 31.86 16.90 -3.22
C GLY A 33 32.04 17.25 -4.70
N ASP A 34 32.48 16.33 -5.55
CA ASP A 34 32.69 16.54 -6.99
C ASP A 34 31.72 15.77 -7.89
N THR A 35 30.77 15.02 -7.32
CA THR A 35 29.93 14.09 -8.09
C THR A 35 28.49 14.17 -7.62
N VAL A 36 27.59 14.45 -8.56
CA VAL A 36 26.15 14.64 -8.32
C VAL A 36 25.31 13.74 -9.22
N VAL A 37 24.04 13.57 -8.89
CA VAL A 37 23.02 12.91 -9.71
C VAL A 37 21.91 13.90 -9.99
N ILE A 38 21.60 14.07 -11.27
CA ILE A 38 20.59 14.99 -11.77
C ILE A 38 19.51 14.15 -12.45
N ARG A 39 18.24 14.34 -12.08
CA ARG A 39 17.11 13.81 -12.85
C ARG A 39 16.89 14.71 -14.05
N ASP A 40 17.09 14.18 -15.24
CA ASP A 40 16.83 14.89 -16.48
C ASP A 40 15.32 15.05 -16.68
N ASP A 41 14.88 16.29 -16.94
CA ASP A 41 13.45 16.61 -17.08
C ASP A 41 12.88 16.05 -18.40
N ALA A 42 13.72 15.82 -19.41
CA ALA A 42 13.27 15.31 -20.72
C ALA A 42 13.08 13.79 -20.73
N SER A 43 14.06 13.03 -20.21
CA SER A 43 14.03 11.57 -20.20
C SER A 43 13.52 10.95 -18.89
N GLY A 44 13.46 11.73 -17.81
CA GLY A 44 13.17 11.23 -16.45
C GLY A 44 14.32 10.42 -15.83
N GLN A 45 15.43 10.21 -16.55
CA GLN A 45 16.54 9.38 -16.10
C GLN A 45 17.42 10.08 -15.06
N LEU A 46 17.98 9.30 -14.15
CA LEU A 46 18.97 9.76 -13.17
C LEU A 46 20.36 9.69 -13.80
N LEU A 47 20.92 10.85 -14.16
CA LEU A 47 22.25 10.97 -14.76
C LEU A 47 23.27 11.33 -13.68
N ARG A 48 24.29 10.48 -13.52
CA ARG A 48 25.43 10.75 -12.65
C ARG A 48 26.45 11.62 -13.38
N VAL A 49 26.80 12.75 -12.79
CA VAL A 49 27.61 13.81 -13.40
C VAL A 49 28.73 14.21 -12.45
N SER A 50 29.95 14.30 -12.97
CA SER A 50 31.06 14.93 -12.24
C SER A 50 31.08 16.44 -12.50
N LEU A 51 31.41 17.23 -11.49
CA LEU A 51 31.61 18.67 -11.66
C LEU A 51 32.89 18.89 -12.46
N ALA A 52 32.76 19.47 -13.65
CA ALA A 52 33.91 19.68 -14.53
C ALA A 52 34.93 20.63 -13.88
N GLY A 53 36.21 20.29 -13.98
CA GLY A 53 37.31 21.09 -13.39
C GLY A 53 37.40 21.08 -11.86
N VAL A 54 36.50 20.41 -11.14
CA VAL A 54 36.44 20.43 -9.67
C VAL A 54 36.84 19.08 -9.09
N ARG A 55 37.70 19.06 -8.08
CA ARG A 55 38.13 17.85 -7.38
C ARG A 55 37.98 18.00 -5.88
N SER A 56 37.06 17.22 -5.29
CA SER A 56 36.91 17.14 -3.85
C SER A 56 37.76 16.00 -3.27
N SER A 57 38.03 16.06 -1.96
CA SER A 57 38.62 14.91 -1.27
C SER A 57 37.68 13.70 -1.34
N LYS A 58 38.29 12.52 -1.46
CA LYS A 58 37.65 11.19 -1.34
C LYS A 58 38.36 10.35 -0.29
N ASN A 59 39.10 11.00 0.60
CA ASN A 59 39.82 10.38 1.71
C ASN A 59 38.81 9.97 2.80
N ILE A 60 38.25 8.78 2.63
CA ILE A 60 37.21 8.22 3.50
C ILE A 60 37.67 6.84 3.94
N ASP A 61 37.97 6.72 5.23
CA ASP A 61 38.36 5.44 5.84
C ASP A 61 37.11 4.71 6.33
N ARG A 62 37.03 3.41 6.05
CA ARG A 62 35.92 2.55 6.48
C ARG A 62 36.47 1.39 7.30
N ASP A 63 36.29 1.47 8.61
CA ASP A 63 36.71 0.44 9.56
C ASP A 63 35.53 -0.42 9.96
N HIS A 64 35.60 -1.71 9.61
CA HIS A 64 34.64 -2.72 10.00
C HIS A 64 35.40 -3.94 10.52
N ASP A 65 35.02 -4.41 11.71
CA ASP A 65 35.69 -5.52 12.39
C ASP A 65 35.21 -6.90 11.91
N GLY A 66 34.27 -6.95 10.95
CA GLY A 66 33.71 -8.17 10.35
C GLY A 66 32.77 -8.96 11.26
N ASN A 67 32.70 -8.62 12.55
CA ASN A 67 31.92 -9.34 13.56
C ASN A 67 30.78 -8.50 14.13
N SER A 68 30.91 -7.18 14.11
CA SER A 68 29.93 -6.24 14.65
C SER A 68 29.10 -5.63 13.51
N PRO A 69 27.81 -5.33 13.70
CA PRO A 69 27.00 -4.64 12.69
C PRO A 69 27.40 -3.17 12.46
N GLU A 70 28.33 -2.67 13.27
CA GLU A 70 28.86 -1.31 13.22
C GLU A 70 29.98 -1.17 12.17
N THR A 71 29.86 -0.17 11.30
CA THR A 71 30.95 0.29 10.42
C THR A 71 31.30 1.72 10.79
N ARG A 72 32.55 1.97 11.18
CA ARG A 72 33.03 3.32 11.48
C ARG A 72 33.56 3.95 10.21
N VAL A 73 32.98 5.07 9.82
CA VAL A 73 33.37 5.82 8.63
C VAL A 73 33.98 7.15 9.06
N THR A 74 35.21 7.40 8.62
CA THR A 74 35.94 8.62 8.94
C THR A 74 36.14 9.42 7.66
N TYR A 75 35.56 10.61 7.61
CA TYR A 75 35.72 11.55 6.50
C TYR A 75 36.86 12.52 6.83
N ASN A 76 37.90 12.50 6.01
CA ASN A 76 39.06 13.37 6.13
C ASN A 76 39.02 14.50 5.09
N ASP A 77 39.87 15.50 5.26
CA ASP A 77 40.15 16.56 4.28
C ASP A 77 38.89 17.24 3.72
N TYR A 78 37.96 17.61 4.61
CA TYR A 78 36.70 18.30 4.29
C TYR A 78 35.72 17.53 3.37
N ALA A 79 35.88 16.21 3.21
CA ALA A 79 35.02 15.42 2.33
C ALA A 79 33.54 15.46 2.76
N TRP A 80 33.28 15.47 4.08
CA TRP A 80 31.92 15.56 4.62
C TRP A 80 31.32 16.95 4.41
N GLU A 81 32.09 17.99 4.71
CA GLU A 81 31.70 19.40 4.57
C GLU A 81 31.39 19.74 3.12
N ALA A 82 32.20 19.23 2.16
CA ALA A 82 31.94 19.39 0.73
C ALA A 82 30.58 18.79 0.33
N LYS A 83 30.28 17.57 0.79
CA LYS A 83 29.01 16.89 0.51
C LYS A 83 27.83 17.64 1.11
N GLU A 84 27.90 18.00 2.40
CA GLU A 84 26.82 18.70 3.10
C GLU A 84 26.60 20.13 2.59
N PHE A 85 27.66 20.81 2.15
CA PHE A 85 27.56 22.13 1.52
C PHE A 85 26.70 22.08 0.26
N LEU A 86 26.96 21.12 -0.62
CA LEU A 86 26.15 20.95 -1.84
C LEU A 86 24.74 20.49 -1.51
N ARG A 87 24.61 19.53 -0.58
CA ARG A 87 23.32 18.95 -0.20
C ARG A 87 22.37 19.99 0.37
N SER A 88 22.81 20.73 1.38
CA SER A 88 21.98 21.69 2.12
C SER A 88 21.55 22.90 1.28
N ARG A 89 22.26 23.21 0.19
CA ARG A 89 22.00 24.41 -0.63
C ARG A 89 21.33 24.13 -1.97
N TYR A 90 21.64 23.00 -2.60
CA TYR A 90 21.30 22.79 -4.00
C TYR A 90 20.42 21.56 -4.25
N VAL A 91 20.32 20.58 -3.35
CA VAL A 91 19.45 19.42 -3.57
C VAL A 91 17.98 19.86 -3.67
N GLY A 92 17.27 19.36 -4.67
CA GLY A 92 15.93 19.79 -5.06
C GLY A 92 15.89 20.99 -6.01
N SER A 93 17.01 21.65 -6.28
CA SER A 93 17.05 22.79 -7.21
C SER A 93 17.00 22.37 -8.67
N LYS A 94 16.33 23.16 -9.50
CA LYS A 94 16.43 23.06 -10.96
C LYS A 94 17.79 23.57 -11.44
N VAL A 95 18.49 22.75 -12.20
CA VAL A 95 19.85 23.00 -12.70
C VAL A 95 19.92 22.80 -14.22
N VAL A 96 20.87 23.48 -14.84
CA VAL A 96 21.28 23.28 -16.24
C VAL A 96 22.69 22.72 -16.22
N ALA A 97 22.90 21.60 -16.90
CA ALA A 97 24.19 20.93 -17.00
C ALA A 97 24.72 21.05 -18.43
N PHE A 98 25.94 21.59 -18.57
CA PHE A 98 26.67 21.68 -19.83
C PHE A 98 27.86 20.73 -19.78
N VAL A 99 27.80 19.62 -20.53
CA VAL A 99 28.84 18.60 -20.56
C VAL A 99 30.05 19.10 -21.33
N GLU A 100 31.18 19.19 -20.64
CA GLU A 100 32.44 19.71 -21.19
C GLU A 100 33.31 18.56 -21.75
N TYR A 101 33.36 17.44 -21.03
CA TYR A 101 34.10 16.24 -21.40
C TYR A 101 33.50 15.01 -20.70
N ALA A 102 33.92 13.80 -21.07
CA ALA A 102 33.49 12.57 -20.42
C ALA A 102 34.68 11.65 -20.13
N ARG A 103 34.60 10.89 -19.04
CA ARG A 103 35.67 9.98 -18.59
C ARG A 103 35.13 8.58 -18.32
N VAL A 104 35.94 7.58 -18.66
CA VAL A 104 35.68 6.20 -18.24
C VAL A 104 36.21 6.01 -16.82
N MET A 105 35.33 5.67 -15.89
CA MET A 105 35.70 5.46 -14.49
C MET A 105 36.45 4.12 -14.35
N PRO A 106 37.68 4.09 -13.80
CA PRO A 106 38.48 2.88 -13.73
C PRO A 106 37.78 1.72 -12.99
N GLU A 107 37.10 2.04 -11.90
CA GLU A 107 36.48 1.06 -10.99
C GLU A 107 35.20 0.45 -11.57
N THR A 108 34.32 1.29 -12.12
CA THR A 108 33.00 0.87 -12.58
C THR A 108 32.92 0.63 -14.09
N LYS A 109 33.94 1.06 -14.85
CA LYS A 109 33.94 1.14 -16.32
C LYS A 109 32.79 2.00 -16.89
N GLU A 110 32.12 2.77 -16.02
CA GLU A 110 31.04 3.69 -16.36
C GLU A 110 31.61 4.88 -17.14
N ILE A 111 30.95 5.26 -18.24
CA ILE A 111 31.24 6.52 -18.91
C ILE A 111 30.51 7.63 -18.16
N ARG A 112 31.24 8.47 -17.44
CA ARG A 112 30.67 9.58 -16.67
C ARG A 112 30.92 10.92 -17.36
N PRO A 113 29.88 11.70 -17.67
CA PRO A 113 30.04 13.07 -18.14
C PRO A 113 30.54 13.96 -17.00
N ALA A 114 31.45 14.87 -17.35
CA ALA A 114 31.86 15.98 -16.51
C ALA A 114 31.22 17.26 -17.07
N ALA A 115 30.43 17.94 -16.24
CA ALA A 115 29.65 19.09 -16.67
C ALA A 115 29.85 20.31 -15.77
N THR A 116 29.72 21.48 -16.39
CA THR A 116 29.41 22.72 -15.69
C THR A 116 27.94 22.68 -15.28
N VAL A 117 27.67 22.70 -13.96
CA VAL A 117 26.31 22.65 -13.43
C VAL A 117 25.93 24.01 -12.83
N GLN A 118 24.87 24.61 -13.35
CA GLN A 118 24.39 25.92 -12.93
C GLN A 118 22.94 25.85 -12.43
N VAL A 119 22.64 26.56 -11.36
CA VAL A 119 21.28 26.70 -10.86
C VAL A 119 20.48 27.55 -11.85
N LYS A 120 19.37 27.01 -12.39
CA LYS A 120 18.65 27.58 -13.55
C LYS A 120 18.16 29.01 -13.31
N HIS A 121 17.72 29.32 -12.08
CA HIS A 121 17.09 30.59 -11.75
C HIS A 121 18.07 31.68 -11.28
N THR A 122 19.20 31.31 -10.67
CA THR A 122 20.22 32.27 -10.20
C THR A 122 21.45 32.35 -11.10
N GLY A 123 21.69 31.35 -11.95
CA GLY A 123 22.92 31.21 -12.74
C GLY A 123 24.14 30.79 -11.92
N ILE A 124 23.99 30.48 -10.64
CA ILE A 124 25.10 30.09 -9.76
C ILE A 124 25.72 28.79 -10.27
N ASN A 125 27.03 28.82 -10.56
CA ASN A 125 27.81 27.62 -10.83
C ASN A 125 28.18 26.94 -9.51
N ILE A 126 27.64 25.74 -9.28
CA ILE A 126 27.84 25.03 -8.01
C ILE A 126 29.30 24.58 -7.80
N GLY A 127 30.04 24.36 -8.89
CA GLY A 127 31.46 24.03 -8.84
C GLY A 127 32.31 25.21 -8.37
N VAL A 128 32.00 26.41 -8.87
CA VAL A 128 32.64 27.67 -8.42
C VAL A 128 32.35 27.91 -6.94
N ALA A 129 31.08 27.80 -6.53
CA ALA A 129 30.69 27.99 -5.14
C ALA A 129 31.41 27.03 -4.17
N LEU A 130 31.71 25.80 -4.62
CA LEU A 130 32.46 24.83 -3.82
C LEU A 130 33.94 25.18 -3.69
N LEU A 131 34.56 25.69 -4.76
CA LEU A 131 35.94 26.18 -4.75
C LEU A 131 36.09 27.42 -3.88
N GLU A 132 35.15 28.39 -3.98
CA GLU A 132 35.14 29.61 -3.16
C GLU A 132 35.01 29.31 -1.65
N ALA A 133 34.31 28.22 -1.31
CA ALA A 133 34.20 27.74 0.06
C ALA A 133 35.48 27.02 0.55
N GLY A 134 36.41 26.69 -0.35
CA GLY A 134 37.64 25.99 -0.06
C GLY A 134 37.46 24.49 0.21
N TYR A 135 36.37 23.87 -0.27
CA TYR A 135 36.10 22.44 -0.04
C TYR A 135 36.55 21.53 -1.19
N ALA A 136 37.08 22.10 -2.27
CA ALA A 136 37.60 21.39 -3.42
C ALA A 136 38.79 22.16 -4.01
N THR A 137 39.50 21.52 -4.93
CA THR A 137 40.60 22.11 -5.70
C THR A 137 40.27 22.12 -7.19
N PHE A 138 40.86 23.06 -7.92
CA PHE A 138 40.72 23.14 -9.37
C PHE A 138 41.71 22.18 -10.03
N PHE A 139 41.20 21.30 -10.92
CA PHE A 139 42.03 20.37 -11.66
C PHE A 139 41.46 20.06 -13.04
N LEU A 140 42.30 20.24 -14.07
CA LEU A 140 41.98 19.88 -15.44
C LEU A 140 42.99 18.86 -15.98
N GLY A 141 42.51 17.79 -16.59
CA GLY A 141 43.39 16.81 -17.23
C GLY A 141 44.07 17.39 -18.46
N ARG A 142 45.21 16.79 -18.86
CA ARG A 142 46.05 17.30 -19.97
C ARG A 142 45.29 17.54 -21.28
N TYR A 143 44.25 16.75 -21.54
CA TYR A 143 43.46 16.82 -22.78
C TYR A 143 42.05 17.36 -22.56
N ASP A 144 41.69 17.67 -21.32
CA ASP A 144 40.37 18.15 -20.99
C ASP A 144 40.30 19.65 -21.30
N LYS A 145 39.13 20.09 -21.77
CA LYS A 145 38.83 21.49 -22.01
C LYS A 145 37.64 21.87 -21.15
N HIS A 146 37.65 23.10 -20.66
CA HIS A 146 36.58 23.62 -19.83
C HIS A 146 36.30 25.07 -20.22
N SER A 147 35.07 25.36 -20.65
CA SER A 147 34.66 26.69 -21.11
C SER A 147 34.93 27.79 -20.07
N LYS A 148 34.68 27.50 -18.79
CA LYS A 148 34.86 28.41 -17.63
C LYS A 148 36.11 28.16 -16.77
N ALA A 149 37.22 27.69 -17.36
CA ALA A 149 38.44 27.37 -16.60
C ALA A 149 39.00 28.56 -15.80
N SER A 150 38.96 29.78 -16.35
CA SER A 150 39.46 30.99 -15.68
C SER A 150 38.63 31.36 -14.45
N GLU A 151 37.32 31.17 -14.49
CA GLU A 151 36.40 31.41 -13.37
C GLU A 151 36.69 30.45 -12.21
N LEU A 152 36.90 29.17 -12.51
CA LEU A 152 37.25 28.16 -11.50
C LEU A 152 38.62 28.41 -10.87
N ALA A 153 39.62 28.77 -11.67
CA ALA A 153 40.96 29.10 -11.16
C ALA A 153 40.92 30.33 -10.23
N ALA A 154 40.20 31.39 -10.62
CA ALA A 154 40.05 32.58 -9.80
C ALA A 154 39.34 32.29 -8.47
N ALA A 155 38.33 31.42 -8.48
CA ALA A 155 37.62 30.99 -7.27
C ALA A 155 38.54 30.25 -6.29
N GLU A 156 39.38 29.33 -6.79
CA GLU A 156 40.37 28.62 -5.97
C GLU A 156 41.45 29.57 -5.44
N ASP A 157 41.94 30.51 -6.25
CA ASP A 157 42.95 31.48 -5.82
C ASP A 157 42.43 32.40 -4.70
N GLY A 158 41.15 32.77 -4.75
CA GLY A 158 40.47 33.47 -3.64
C GLY A 158 40.44 32.62 -2.36
N ALA A 159 40.08 31.34 -2.47
CA ALA A 159 40.06 30.43 -1.32
C ALA A 159 41.46 30.18 -0.73
N LYS A 160 42.51 30.14 -1.57
CA LYS A 160 43.91 30.07 -1.12
C LYS A 160 44.34 31.35 -0.40
N ALA A 161 44.01 32.52 -0.94
CA ALA A 161 44.35 33.81 -0.33
C ALA A 161 43.73 33.98 1.06
N GLU A 162 42.51 33.47 1.25
CA GLU A 162 41.81 33.48 2.53
C GLU A 162 42.09 32.26 3.42
N MET A 163 42.94 31.32 2.97
CA MET A 163 43.25 30.07 3.67
C MET A 163 41.98 29.31 4.10
N LYS A 164 41.05 29.11 3.18
CA LYS A 164 39.77 28.41 3.42
C LYS A 164 39.91 26.90 3.23
N GLY A 165 39.17 26.14 4.04
CA GLY A 165 39.02 24.68 3.95
C GLY A 165 40.33 23.92 3.71
N VAL A 166 40.43 23.20 2.59
CA VAL A 166 41.58 22.37 2.20
C VAL A 166 42.87 23.16 2.00
N HIS A 167 42.79 24.48 1.84
CA HIS A 167 43.95 25.37 1.70
C HIS A 167 44.50 25.85 3.06
N ARG A 168 43.90 25.44 4.18
CA ARG A 168 44.50 25.68 5.51
C ARG A 168 45.78 24.86 5.67
N GLY A 169 46.78 25.47 6.32
CA GLY A 169 48.01 24.76 6.71
C GLY A 169 47.80 23.73 7.83
N THR A 170 46.65 23.75 8.50
CA THR A 170 46.26 22.80 9.54
C THR A 170 45.07 21.94 9.06
N PRO A 171 45.16 20.59 9.12
CA PRO A 171 44.05 19.71 8.78
C PRO A 171 42.83 19.97 9.68
N ALA A 172 41.63 19.88 9.12
CA ALA A 172 40.40 19.88 9.91
C ALA A 172 40.27 18.60 10.75
N PRO A 173 39.60 18.66 11.91
CA PRO A 173 39.25 17.44 12.64
C PRO A 173 38.36 16.56 11.75
N PRO A 174 38.64 15.24 11.68
CA PRO A 174 37.88 14.37 10.80
C PRO A 174 36.47 14.15 11.31
N MET A 175 35.51 14.08 10.39
CA MET A 175 34.12 13.77 10.72
C MET A 175 33.92 12.26 10.83
N LYS A 176 33.45 11.78 11.98
CA LYS A 176 33.26 10.34 12.24
C LYS A 176 31.79 9.99 12.28
N VAL A 177 31.37 9.06 11.42
CA VAL A 177 29.99 8.57 11.31
C VAL A 177 29.97 7.08 11.59
N LEU A 178 29.05 6.64 12.45
CA LEU A 178 28.82 5.23 12.70
C LEU A 178 27.67 4.73 11.81
N GLU A 179 27.96 3.86 10.85
CA GLU A 179 26.95 3.22 10.03
C GLU A 179 26.49 1.91 10.68
N LEU A 180 25.19 1.81 10.97
CA LEU A 180 24.59 0.58 11.48
C LEU A 180 24.00 -0.23 10.33
N ASN A 181 24.48 -1.45 10.10
CA ASN A 181 23.99 -2.34 9.04
C ASN A 181 23.73 -3.73 9.61
N HIS A 182 22.70 -4.43 9.12
CA HIS A 182 22.42 -5.82 9.49
C HIS A 182 22.44 -6.08 11.01
N LEU A 183 21.81 -5.19 11.79
CA LEU A 183 21.85 -5.25 13.26
C LEU A 183 21.29 -6.58 13.81
N GLY A 184 20.36 -7.20 13.09
CA GLY A 184 19.61 -8.34 13.60
C GLY A 184 18.79 -7.96 14.84
N GLU A 185 18.14 -8.94 15.45
CA GLU A 185 17.15 -8.71 16.52
C GLU A 185 17.77 -8.21 17.84
N THR A 186 18.95 -8.73 18.22
CA THR A 186 19.55 -8.38 19.52
C THR A 186 20.12 -6.97 19.53
N ARG A 187 20.91 -6.59 18.51
CA ARG A 187 21.51 -5.25 18.46
C ARG A 187 20.49 -4.18 18.11
N SER A 188 19.48 -4.49 17.28
CA SER A 188 18.41 -3.52 17.01
C SER A 188 17.63 -3.14 18.26
N ARG A 189 17.30 -4.10 19.15
CA ARG A 189 16.68 -3.80 20.46
C ARG A 189 17.53 -2.92 21.34
N TYR A 190 18.86 -3.14 21.35
CA TYR A 190 19.78 -2.26 22.06
C TYR A 190 19.63 -0.83 21.56
N TYR A 191 19.86 -0.56 20.26
CA TYR A 191 19.75 0.79 19.68
C TYR A 191 18.34 1.39 19.74
N LEU A 192 17.29 0.57 19.64
CA LEU A 192 15.89 0.99 19.74
C LEU A 192 15.64 1.68 21.08
N SER A 193 16.18 1.14 22.17
CA SER A 193 16.05 1.75 23.50
C SER A 193 16.61 3.18 23.55
N PHE A 194 17.66 3.49 22.79
CA PHE A 194 18.26 4.83 22.69
C PHE A 194 17.41 5.77 21.85
N LEU A 195 16.89 5.27 20.72
CA LEU A 195 16.04 6.00 19.79
C LEU A 195 14.67 6.35 20.39
N GLN A 196 14.23 5.58 21.38
CA GLN A 196 12.97 5.79 22.10
C GLN A 196 13.14 6.54 23.44
N ARG A 197 14.33 7.03 23.78
CA ARG A 197 14.51 7.79 25.03
C ARG A 197 13.68 9.07 25.00
N GLY A 198 12.73 9.17 25.93
CA GLY A 198 11.75 10.28 25.97
C GLY A 198 10.39 9.94 25.36
N MET A 199 10.01 8.66 25.29
CA MET A 199 8.63 8.24 24.96
C MET A 199 7.59 9.03 25.76
N GLN A 200 6.53 9.47 25.09
CA GLN A 200 5.32 9.99 25.71
C GLN A 200 4.18 9.00 25.45
N GLY A 201 3.89 8.13 26.42
CA GLY A 201 3.00 6.99 26.21
C GLY A 201 3.53 6.08 25.10
N ASN A 202 2.71 5.81 24.08
CA ASN A 202 3.10 5.01 22.92
C ASN A 202 3.73 5.82 21.77
N ARG A 203 4.03 7.10 21.99
CA ARG A 203 4.57 7.99 20.95
C ARG A 203 6.09 8.16 21.11
N PRO A 204 6.91 7.72 20.13
CA PRO A 204 8.34 7.96 20.13
C PRO A 204 8.69 9.44 19.98
N PRO A 205 9.82 9.89 20.53
CA PRO A 205 10.28 11.26 20.34
C PRO A 205 10.59 11.53 18.86
N PRO A 206 10.31 12.75 18.35
CA PRO A 206 10.74 13.14 17.02
C PRO A 206 12.26 13.35 16.97
N LEU A 207 12.92 12.66 16.05
CA LEU A 207 14.36 12.79 15.80
C LEU A 207 14.59 13.49 14.46
N LYS A 208 15.42 14.52 14.44
CA LYS A 208 15.86 15.16 13.20
C LYS A 208 16.89 14.28 12.51
N GLY A 209 16.69 14.02 11.23
CA GLY A 209 17.58 13.24 10.40
C GLY A 209 17.67 13.76 8.97
N VAL A 210 18.56 13.15 8.20
CA VAL A 210 18.72 13.38 6.76
C VAL A 210 18.64 12.03 6.08
N VAL A 211 17.79 11.89 5.06
CA VAL A 211 17.74 10.64 4.28
C VAL A 211 18.97 10.58 3.37
N ASP A 212 20.00 9.85 3.78
CA ASP A 212 21.24 9.76 2.99
C ASP A 212 21.01 8.99 1.67
N LEU A 213 20.19 7.93 1.72
CA LEU A 213 19.92 7.10 0.54
C LEU A 213 18.56 6.41 0.60
N VAL A 214 17.81 6.48 -0.52
CA VAL A 214 16.64 5.65 -0.78
C VAL A 214 17.08 4.33 -1.42
N LEU A 215 16.99 3.24 -0.66
CA LEU A 215 17.34 1.89 -1.12
C LEU A 215 16.19 1.25 -1.90
N GLY A 216 14.96 1.51 -1.48
CA GLY A 216 13.71 1.08 -2.12
C GLY A 216 12.54 1.97 -1.70
N PRO A 217 11.32 1.72 -2.18
CA PRO A 217 10.19 2.62 -2.00
C PRO A 217 9.89 2.96 -0.52
N SER A 218 9.99 1.96 0.36
CA SER A 218 9.81 2.10 1.82
C SER A 218 11.10 1.89 2.62
N SER A 219 12.27 1.81 1.96
CA SER A 219 13.54 1.40 2.59
C SER A 219 14.60 2.48 2.46
N LEU A 220 15.02 3.04 3.59
CA LEU A 220 15.85 4.25 3.65
C LEU A 220 17.11 4.03 4.50
N ARG A 221 18.14 4.82 4.22
CA ARG A 221 19.26 5.09 5.12
C ARG A 221 19.09 6.50 5.67
N VAL A 222 19.00 6.62 6.98
CA VAL A 222 18.80 7.92 7.63
C VAL A 222 19.98 8.23 8.54
N TYR A 223 20.63 9.36 8.29
CA TYR A 223 21.66 9.93 9.15
C TYR A 223 21.02 10.78 10.24
N ILE A 224 21.42 10.58 11.50
CA ILE A 224 20.95 11.36 12.66
C ILE A 224 22.11 12.26 13.12
N PRO A 225 22.10 13.57 12.78
CA PRO A 225 23.23 14.45 13.05
C PRO A 225 23.59 14.59 14.52
N LYS A 226 22.60 14.56 15.42
CA LYS A 226 22.83 14.73 16.86
C LYS A 226 23.72 13.63 17.44
N GLU A 227 23.65 12.42 16.87
CA GLU A 227 24.32 11.24 17.39
C GLU A 227 25.44 10.73 16.46
N ASN A 228 25.62 11.36 15.29
CA ASN A 228 26.59 10.98 14.26
C ASN A 228 26.51 9.50 13.84
N PHE A 229 25.31 8.92 13.75
CA PHE A 229 25.13 7.58 13.22
C PHE A 229 24.04 7.48 12.15
N GLN A 230 24.19 6.51 11.26
CA GLN A 230 23.24 6.18 10.21
C GLN A 230 22.50 4.89 10.54
N ILE A 231 21.19 4.88 10.32
CA ILE A 231 20.32 3.74 10.57
C ILE A 231 19.56 3.27 9.33
N PRO A 232 19.28 1.96 9.22
CA PRO A 232 18.35 1.43 8.24
C PRO A 232 16.91 1.65 8.72
N VAL A 233 16.11 2.36 7.92
CA VAL A 233 14.72 2.68 8.23
C VAL A 233 13.79 1.98 7.25
N LYS A 234 12.74 1.37 7.79
CA LYS A 234 11.56 0.93 7.04
C LYS A 234 10.39 1.85 7.37
N VAL A 235 9.72 2.37 6.35
CA VAL A 235 8.57 3.26 6.52
C VAL A 235 7.41 2.48 7.13
N ALA A 236 6.85 2.99 8.23
CA ALA A 236 5.78 2.34 8.99
C ALA A 236 4.41 2.39 8.29
N GLY A 237 3.56 1.41 8.57
CA GLY A 237 2.14 1.42 8.21
C GLY A 237 1.80 1.02 6.78
N ILE A 238 2.81 0.64 5.99
CA ILE A 238 2.65 0.38 4.56
C ILE A 238 3.44 -0.83 4.08
N MET A 239 2.99 -1.42 2.98
CA MET A 239 3.72 -2.39 2.18
C MET A 239 3.83 -1.90 0.74
N THR A 240 5.04 -1.89 0.20
CA THR A 240 5.35 -1.38 -1.15
C THR A 240 5.72 -2.52 -2.10
N PRO A 241 5.50 -2.36 -3.42
CA PRO A 241 6.04 -3.26 -4.43
C PRO A 241 7.56 -3.44 -4.28
N SER A 242 8.04 -4.66 -4.47
CA SER A 242 9.47 -5.00 -4.40
C SER A 242 10.02 -5.29 -5.79
N ALA A 243 11.21 -4.77 -6.07
CA ALA A 243 12.00 -5.23 -7.19
C ALA A 243 12.45 -6.69 -6.97
N ALA A 244 12.73 -7.40 -8.06
CA ALA A 244 13.32 -8.73 -8.01
C ALA A 244 14.72 -8.65 -7.40
N PHE A 245 14.95 -9.35 -6.28
CA PHE A 245 16.26 -9.36 -5.64
C PHE A 245 17.17 -10.46 -6.20
N HIS A 246 16.57 -11.58 -6.63
CA HIS A 246 17.25 -12.71 -7.25
C HIS A 246 16.72 -12.93 -8.67
N SER A 247 17.52 -13.58 -9.52
CA SER A 247 17.12 -13.95 -10.90
C SER A 247 15.84 -14.80 -10.96
N ASN A 248 15.50 -15.48 -9.87
CA ASN A 248 14.35 -16.39 -9.78
C ASN A 248 13.10 -15.72 -9.22
N GLU A 249 13.18 -14.46 -8.75
CA GLU A 249 12.04 -13.72 -8.23
C GLU A 249 11.47 -12.81 -9.33
N LYS A 250 10.14 -12.72 -9.41
CA LYS A 250 9.47 -11.77 -10.28
C LYS A 250 9.29 -10.45 -9.52
N ALA A 251 9.67 -9.34 -10.13
CA ALA A 251 9.41 -8.02 -9.57
C ALA A 251 7.91 -7.76 -9.50
N ASP A 252 7.45 -7.13 -8.42
CA ASP A 252 6.09 -6.61 -8.34
C ASP A 252 5.91 -5.49 -9.39
N PRO A 253 4.71 -5.35 -10.01
CA PRO A 253 4.40 -4.21 -10.87
C PRO A 253 4.63 -2.87 -10.15
N PHE A 254 5.06 -1.85 -10.88
CA PHE A 254 5.33 -0.50 -10.38
C PHE A 254 6.44 -0.36 -9.33
N ALA A 255 7.30 -1.39 -9.12
CA ALA A 255 8.35 -1.34 -8.12
C ALA A 255 9.44 -0.29 -8.38
N GLN A 256 9.78 -0.06 -9.66
CA GLN A 256 10.79 0.94 -10.02
C GLN A 256 10.21 2.35 -9.92
N GLU A 257 9.00 2.54 -10.41
CA GLU A 257 8.24 3.80 -10.35
C GLU A 257 7.99 4.24 -8.91
N ALA A 258 7.62 3.31 -8.02
CA ALA A 258 7.47 3.57 -6.60
C ALA A 258 8.79 4.02 -5.95
N LYS A 259 9.92 3.46 -6.39
CA LYS A 259 11.26 3.86 -5.91
C LYS A 259 11.64 5.23 -6.44
N ASP A 260 11.37 5.51 -7.70
CA ASP A 260 11.64 6.80 -8.32
C ASP A 260 10.83 7.92 -7.68
N PHE A 261 9.56 7.66 -7.37
CA PHE A 261 8.73 8.57 -6.58
C PHE A 261 9.31 8.84 -5.20
N ALA A 262 9.76 7.80 -4.48
CA ALA A 262 10.41 7.97 -3.17
C ALA A 262 11.71 8.78 -3.27
N ILE A 263 12.50 8.57 -4.32
CA ILE A 263 13.73 9.34 -4.60
C ILE A 263 13.38 10.83 -4.76
N ASP A 264 12.38 11.15 -5.57
CA ASP A 264 11.99 12.54 -5.85
C ASP A 264 11.40 13.25 -4.63
N LEU A 265 10.70 12.49 -3.79
CA LEU A 265 10.10 13.02 -2.57
C LEU A 265 11.16 13.34 -1.50
N ILE A 266 12.12 12.45 -1.26
CA ILE A 266 12.86 12.47 0.01
C ILE A 266 14.38 12.26 -0.06
N GLN A 267 14.96 11.89 -1.21
CA GLN A 267 16.40 11.66 -1.33
C GLN A 267 17.19 12.90 -0.86
N GLN A 268 18.07 12.72 0.13
CA GLN A 268 18.91 13.77 0.73
C GLN A 268 18.18 14.97 1.33
N ARG A 269 16.88 14.82 1.60
CA ARG A 269 16.09 15.83 2.32
C ARG A 269 16.24 15.67 3.84
N SER A 270 16.12 16.79 4.52
CA SER A 270 15.97 16.84 5.98
C SER A 270 14.58 16.30 6.34
N VAL A 271 14.53 15.43 7.34
CA VAL A 271 13.32 14.74 7.77
C VAL A 271 13.22 14.71 9.29
N THR A 272 12.01 14.54 9.78
CA THR A 272 11.74 14.13 11.15
C THR A 272 11.29 12.67 11.13
N ILE A 273 11.95 11.84 11.94
CA ILE A 273 11.61 10.42 12.09
C ILE A 273 11.11 10.12 13.51
N GLN A 274 10.17 9.19 13.64
CA GLN A 274 9.76 8.62 14.93
C GLN A 274 9.87 7.10 14.83
N VAL A 275 10.68 6.50 15.69
CA VAL A 275 11.02 5.07 15.61
C VAL A 275 10.12 4.25 16.54
N PHE A 276 9.23 3.43 15.98
CA PHE A 276 8.25 2.66 16.74
C PHE A 276 8.78 1.31 17.20
N THR A 277 9.50 0.60 16.34
CA THR A 277 10.02 -0.75 16.62
C THR A 277 11.11 -1.11 15.62
N SER A 278 11.61 -2.34 15.64
CA SER A 278 12.53 -2.90 14.65
C SER A 278 12.10 -4.29 14.19
N ASP A 279 12.45 -4.64 12.95
CA ASP A 279 12.25 -6.00 12.42
C ASP A 279 13.39 -6.96 12.82
N ARG A 280 13.24 -8.25 12.48
CA ARG A 280 14.26 -9.29 12.79
C ARG A 280 15.58 -9.08 12.05
N ALA A 281 15.57 -8.38 10.92
CA ALA A 281 16.79 -8.04 10.17
C ALA A 281 17.53 -6.83 10.78
N GLY A 282 16.86 -6.12 11.70
CA GLY A 282 17.39 -4.94 12.37
C GLY A 282 17.12 -3.63 11.65
N ASN A 283 16.10 -3.58 10.78
CA ASN A 283 15.59 -2.33 10.23
C ASN A 283 14.61 -1.67 11.20
N PHE A 284 14.72 -0.36 11.38
CA PHE A 284 13.86 0.41 12.27
C PHE A 284 12.57 0.84 11.58
N ILE A 285 11.43 0.37 12.08
CA ILE A 285 10.10 0.72 11.58
C ILE A 285 9.74 2.11 12.11
N SER A 286 9.69 3.09 11.22
CA SER A 286 9.60 4.50 11.59
C SER A 286 8.60 5.27 10.73
N SER A 287 7.93 6.26 11.30
CA SER A 287 7.30 7.31 10.49
C SER A 287 8.38 8.27 10.01
N VAL A 288 8.24 8.74 8.77
CA VAL A 288 9.17 9.67 8.14
C VAL A 288 8.36 10.82 7.57
N ALA A 289 8.65 12.03 8.05
CA ALA A 289 7.98 13.25 7.61
C ALA A 289 8.99 14.29 7.15
N LEU A 290 8.66 15.00 6.07
CA LEU A 290 9.39 16.19 5.61
C LEU A 290 9.15 17.37 6.57
N GLU A 291 9.98 18.42 6.45
CA GLU A 291 9.86 19.62 7.28
C GLU A 291 8.54 20.39 7.09
N ASP A 292 7.89 20.23 5.94
CA ASP A 292 6.56 20.78 5.63
C ASP A 292 5.40 19.97 6.24
N GLY A 293 5.70 18.87 6.93
CA GLY A 293 4.71 17.97 7.55
C GLY A 293 4.25 16.83 6.65
N THR A 294 4.71 16.76 5.39
CA THR A 294 4.34 15.67 4.47
C THR A 294 4.84 14.33 5.00
N ASN A 295 3.91 13.42 5.31
CA ASN A 295 4.23 12.07 5.74
C ASN A 295 4.47 11.16 4.53
N MET A 296 5.67 10.58 4.44
CA MET A 296 6.08 9.74 3.33
C MET A 296 5.18 8.51 3.14
N SER A 297 4.71 7.90 4.24
CA SER A 297 3.83 6.72 4.16
C SER A 297 2.50 7.05 3.50
N VAL A 298 1.91 8.18 3.89
CA VAL A 298 0.64 8.69 3.34
C VAL A 298 0.82 9.09 1.88
N ALA A 299 1.93 9.77 1.53
CA ALA A 299 2.22 10.16 0.16
C ALA A 299 2.33 8.95 -0.79
N LEU A 300 3.01 7.88 -0.36
CA LEU A 300 3.13 6.64 -1.14
C LEU A 300 1.77 5.96 -1.35
N VAL A 301 0.92 5.93 -0.32
CA VAL A 301 -0.42 5.34 -0.40
C VAL A 301 -1.34 6.18 -1.28
N ALA A 302 -1.31 7.52 -1.15
CA ALA A 302 -2.14 8.44 -1.93
C ALA A 302 -1.85 8.39 -3.45
N GLU A 303 -0.61 8.08 -3.83
CA GLU A 303 -0.25 7.80 -5.22
C GLU A 303 -0.50 6.35 -5.64
N GLY A 304 -0.93 5.47 -4.74
CA GLY A 304 -1.17 4.06 -5.06
C GLY A 304 0.12 3.25 -5.26
N PHE A 305 1.25 3.71 -4.70
CA PHE A 305 2.52 2.96 -4.69
C PHE A 305 2.69 2.08 -3.45
N ALA A 306 1.69 2.06 -2.55
CA ALA A 306 1.71 1.24 -1.36
C ALA A 306 0.29 0.84 -0.94
N THR A 307 0.20 -0.28 -0.24
CA THR A 307 -1.02 -0.71 0.48
C THR A 307 -0.81 -0.60 1.99
N VAL A 308 -1.86 -0.31 2.74
CA VAL A 308 -1.83 -0.09 4.19
C VAL A 308 -1.70 -1.42 4.92
N MET A 309 -0.70 -1.52 5.80
CA MET A 309 -0.41 -2.74 6.57
C MET A 309 0.12 -2.39 7.96
N ASN A 310 -0.35 -3.08 9.00
CA ASN A 310 0.09 -2.89 10.40
C ASN A 310 -0.04 -1.43 10.89
N ALA A 311 -1.12 -0.74 10.49
CA ALA A 311 -1.32 0.67 10.77
C ALA A 311 -2.04 0.95 12.10
N ASP A 312 -2.68 -0.05 12.72
CA ASP A 312 -3.66 0.12 13.82
C ASP A 312 -3.14 0.92 15.03
N ARG A 313 -1.83 0.86 15.28
CA ARG A 313 -1.18 1.52 16.42
C ARG A 313 -0.53 2.86 16.06
N LEU A 314 -0.63 3.28 14.80
CA LEU A 314 0.00 4.51 14.32
C LEU A 314 -0.93 5.71 14.53
N PRO A 315 -0.41 6.88 14.93
CA PRO A 315 -1.23 8.07 15.16
C PRO A 315 -1.86 8.65 13.88
N PHE A 316 -1.41 8.19 12.71
CA PHE A 316 -1.89 8.59 11.38
C PHE A 316 -2.55 7.42 10.63
N ALA A 317 -3.03 6.39 11.34
CA ALA A 317 -3.71 5.23 10.74
C ALA A 317 -4.89 5.64 9.87
N GLN A 318 -5.73 6.56 10.36
CA GLN A 318 -6.89 7.04 9.60
C GLN A 318 -6.48 7.71 8.29
N GLN A 319 -5.43 8.56 8.30
CA GLN A 319 -4.92 9.22 7.09
C GLN A 319 -4.44 8.20 6.04
N LEU A 320 -3.85 7.09 6.48
CA LEU A 320 -3.45 6.01 5.57
C LEU A 320 -4.66 5.32 4.95
N MET A 321 -5.69 5.01 5.74
CA MET A 321 -6.93 4.38 5.24
C MET A 321 -7.65 5.28 4.25
N ASP A 322 -7.80 6.56 4.56
CA ASP A 322 -8.43 7.56 3.69
C ASP A 322 -7.67 7.70 2.36
N ALA A 323 -6.33 7.78 2.43
CA ALA A 323 -5.49 7.85 1.25
C ALA A 323 -5.58 6.60 0.38
N GLU A 324 -5.66 5.40 0.98
CA GLU A 324 -5.78 4.15 0.24
C GLU A 324 -7.14 4.05 -0.45
N CYS A 325 -8.21 4.41 0.25
CA CYS A 325 -9.56 4.48 -0.30
C CYS A 325 -9.60 5.40 -1.53
N ALA A 326 -9.00 6.59 -1.44
CA ALA A 326 -8.91 7.53 -2.54
C ALA A 326 -8.09 6.98 -3.73
N ALA A 327 -6.95 6.34 -3.46
CA ALA A 327 -6.10 5.76 -4.50
C ALA A 327 -6.77 4.56 -5.22
N ARG A 328 -7.55 3.75 -4.48
CA ARG A 328 -8.36 2.65 -5.01
C ARG A 328 -9.46 3.18 -5.92
N ALA A 329 -10.24 4.15 -5.46
CA ALA A 329 -11.31 4.78 -6.24
C ALA A 329 -10.76 5.40 -7.54
N ALA A 330 -9.59 6.03 -7.46
CA ALA A 330 -8.90 6.61 -8.62
C ALA A 330 -8.13 5.58 -9.48
N LYS A 331 -8.14 4.29 -9.13
CA LYS A 331 -7.45 3.19 -9.84
C LYS A 331 -5.97 3.49 -10.12
N LYS A 332 -5.27 4.11 -9.16
CA LYS A 332 -3.86 4.51 -9.30
C LYS A 332 -2.90 3.32 -9.15
N HIS A 333 -1.89 3.24 -10.01
CA HIS A 333 -0.73 2.33 -9.93
C HIS A 333 -1.07 0.89 -9.48
N ILE A 334 -0.80 0.47 -8.24
CA ILE A 334 -1.07 -0.92 -7.80
C ILE A 334 -2.57 -1.29 -7.88
N TRP A 335 -3.45 -0.28 -7.88
CA TRP A 335 -4.91 -0.40 -8.04
C TRP A 335 -5.39 -0.26 -9.49
N SER A 336 -4.48 -0.01 -10.43
CA SER A 336 -4.79 0.06 -11.86
C SER A 336 -4.93 -1.33 -12.48
N ALA A 337 -5.46 -1.40 -13.71
CA ALA A 337 -5.60 -2.66 -14.45
C ALA A 337 -4.25 -3.38 -14.70
N ASN A 338 -3.15 -2.62 -14.77
CA ASN A 338 -1.79 -3.16 -14.95
C ASN A 338 -1.06 -3.37 -13.61
N GLY A 339 -1.72 -3.03 -12.50
CA GLY A 339 -1.17 -3.13 -11.15
C GLY A 339 -1.50 -4.46 -10.47
N ALA A 340 -0.82 -4.69 -9.36
CA ALA A 340 -1.16 -5.75 -8.44
C ALA A 340 -0.76 -5.33 -7.02
N ILE A 341 -1.55 -5.76 -6.04
CA ILE A 341 -1.17 -5.66 -4.63
C ILE A 341 0.14 -6.44 -4.45
N PRO A 342 1.16 -5.89 -3.74
CA PRO A 342 2.44 -6.56 -3.55
C PRO A 342 2.27 -7.99 -3.02
N GLN A 343 2.98 -8.96 -3.59
CA GLN A 343 2.81 -10.38 -3.24
C GLN A 343 3.04 -10.65 -1.75
N ARG A 344 3.96 -9.89 -1.13
CA ARG A 344 4.24 -9.96 0.31
C ARG A 344 3.05 -9.53 1.17
N ALA A 345 2.30 -8.52 0.73
CA ALA A 345 1.08 -8.09 1.42
C ALA A 345 0.01 -9.19 1.35
N VAL A 346 -0.21 -9.75 0.15
CA VAL A 346 -1.18 -10.85 -0.05
C VAL A 346 -0.84 -12.06 0.81
N LYS A 347 0.44 -12.46 0.83
CA LYS A 347 0.90 -13.59 1.65
C LYS A 347 0.71 -13.34 3.14
N MET A 348 1.08 -12.15 3.64
CA MET A 348 0.87 -11.79 5.05
C MET A 348 -0.61 -11.79 5.42
N GLU A 349 -1.47 -11.31 4.54
CA GLU A 349 -2.91 -11.31 4.76
C GLU A 349 -3.47 -12.74 4.81
N GLN A 350 -3.01 -13.64 3.93
CA GLN A 350 -3.36 -15.06 3.95
C GLN A 350 -2.88 -15.76 5.23
N GLU A 351 -1.65 -15.49 5.68
CA GLU A 351 -1.11 -16.04 6.92
C GLU A 351 -1.89 -15.51 8.15
N ARG A 352 -2.26 -14.22 8.14
CA ARG A 352 -3.11 -13.61 9.19
C ARG A 352 -4.50 -14.24 9.21
N ALA A 353 -5.11 -14.41 8.04
CA ALA A 353 -6.40 -15.07 7.86
C ALA A 353 -6.37 -16.54 8.34
N ALA A 354 -5.26 -17.25 8.09
CA ALA A 354 -5.09 -18.62 8.56
C ALA A 354 -4.89 -18.69 10.09
N ALA A 355 -4.25 -17.69 10.69
CA ALA A 355 -4.02 -17.62 12.13
C ALA A 355 -5.29 -17.23 12.91
N ASN A 356 -6.17 -16.42 12.33
CA ASN A 356 -7.45 -16.06 12.91
C ASN A 356 -8.56 -16.05 11.83
N PRO A 357 -9.20 -17.21 11.54
CA PRO A 357 -10.25 -17.35 10.53
C PRO A 357 -11.50 -16.52 10.78
N HIS A 358 -11.63 -15.95 11.96
CA HIS A 358 -12.75 -15.15 12.43
C HIS A 358 -12.42 -13.65 12.53
N ALA A 359 -11.22 -13.24 12.13
CA ALA A 359 -10.84 -11.84 12.10
C ALA A 359 -11.67 -11.08 11.06
N LEU A 360 -12.18 -9.92 11.48
CA LEU A 360 -12.96 -9.04 10.64
C LEU A 360 -12.06 -7.92 10.10
N THR A 361 -12.13 -7.68 8.79
CA THR A 361 -11.43 -6.58 8.12
C THR A 361 -12.45 -5.63 7.52
N ARG A 362 -12.29 -4.32 7.77
CA ARG A 362 -13.19 -3.29 7.24
C ARG A 362 -13.19 -3.31 5.71
N VAL A 363 -14.38 -3.19 5.12
CA VAL A 363 -14.55 -2.99 3.68
C VAL A 363 -14.54 -1.48 3.42
N LEU A 364 -13.68 -1.04 2.49
CA LEU A 364 -13.46 0.37 2.13
C LEU A 364 -13.50 0.58 0.62
N ASP A 365 -14.04 -0.38 -0.13
CA ASP A 365 -14.23 -0.26 -1.58
C ASP A 365 -15.62 0.32 -1.90
N GLU A 366 -15.97 0.38 -3.18
CA GLU A 366 -17.26 0.87 -3.67
C GLU A 366 -18.47 0.14 -3.06
N THR A 367 -18.31 -1.08 -2.52
CA THR A 367 -19.40 -1.80 -1.85
C THR A 367 -19.67 -1.29 -0.43
N SER A 368 -18.81 -0.40 0.10
CA SER A 368 -18.99 0.29 1.38
C SER A 368 -19.86 1.55 1.31
N GLU A 369 -20.45 1.82 0.14
CA GLU A 369 -21.50 2.82 -0.05
C GLU A 369 -22.89 2.17 -0.01
N PHE A 370 -23.92 2.96 0.34
CA PHE A 370 -25.30 2.47 0.35
C PHE A 370 -25.82 2.32 -1.09
N VAL A 371 -26.25 1.10 -1.42
CA VAL A 371 -26.84 0.77 -2.72
C VAL A 371 -28.24 0.18 -2.50
N HIS A 372 -29.16 0.45 -3.42
CA HIS A 372 -30.52 -0.07 -3.37
C HIS A 372 -30.57 -1.57 -3.72
N TYR A 373 -31.25 -2.32 -2.86
CA TYR A 373 -31.52 -3.75 -2.99
C TYR A 373 -32.95 -4.05 -2.57
N MET A 374 -33.43 -5.24 -2.95
CA MET A 374 -34.60 -5.87 -2.34
C MET A 374 -34.19 -7.13 -1.61
N ILE A 375 -34.79 -7.39 -0.45
CA ILE A 375 -34.70 -8.69 0.21
C ILE A 375 -35.66 -9.64 -0.51
N THR A 376 -35.17 -10.78 -0.96
CA THR A 376 -35.99 -11.78 -1.65
C THR A 376 -36.27 -13.02 -0.82
N GLU A 377 -35.41 -13.32 0.15
CA GLU A 377 -35.57 -14.45 1.06
C GLU A 377 -34.73 -14.24 2.32
N VAL A 378 -35.20 -14.78 3.45
CA VAL A 378 -34.41 -14.84 4.69
C VAL A 378 -33.81 -16.23 4.80
N ALA A 379 -32.51 -16.32 5.04
CA ALA A 379 -31.85 -17.61 5.19
C ALA A 379 -32.29 -18.32 6.49
N ASN A 380 -32.10 -19.63 6.53
CA ASN A 380 -32.51 -20.47 7.67
C ASN A 380 -31.85 -20.10 9.01
N ASP A 381 -30.75 -19.34 8.99
CA ASP A 381 -30.09 -18.85 10.21
C ASP A 381 -30.79 -17.64 10.84
N GLY A 382 -31.77 -17.04 10.15
CA GLY A 382 -32.53 -15.86 10.59
C GLY A 382 -31.72 -14.56 10.62
N LEU A 383 -30.41 -14.61 10.32
CA LEU A 383 -29.47 -13.49 10.42
C LEU A 383 -28.74 -13.22 9.10
N SER A 384 -29.02 -14.00 8.07
CA SER A 384 -28.59 -13.76 6.70
C SER A 384 -29.81 -13.61 5.80
N VAL A 385 -29.69 -12.79 4.76
CA VAL A 385 -30.75 -12.52 3.79
C VAL A 385 -30.21 -12.62 2.38
N TYR A 386 -31.08 -12.91 1.43
CA TYR A 386 -30.78 -12.87 0.00
C TYR A 386 -31.20 -11.52 -0.57
N LEU A 387 -30.24 -10.85 -1.22
CA LEU A 387 -30.42 -9.54 -1.83
C LEU A 387 -30.41 -9.63 -3.35
N GLN A 388 -31.30 -8.92 -4.02
CA GLN A 388 -31.25 -8.67 -5.46
C GLN A 388 -31.11 -7.18 -5.75
N SER A 389 -30.19 -6.81 -6.64
CA SER A 389 -30.15 -5.46 -7.20
C SER A 389 -31.24 -5.29 -8.25
N TYR A 390 -31.57 -4.04 -8.59
CA TYR A 390 -32.46 -3.73 -9.71
C TYR A 390 -31.78 -2.68 -10.60
N ASP A 391 -31.20 -3.15 -11.68
CA ASP A 391 -30.69 -2.31 -12.76
C ASP A 391 -31.23 -2.80 -14.11
N ALA A 392 -31.25 -1.90 -15.10
CA ALA A 392 -31.85 -2.18 -16.41
C ALA A 392 -31.14 -3.31 -17.17
N GLU A 393 -29.84 -3.52 -16.92
CA GLU A 393 -29.07 -4.58 -17.57
C GLU A 393 -29.46 -5.95 -16.99
N GLN A 394 -29.61 -6.03 -15.67
CA GLN A 394 -30.04 -7.23 -14.98
C GLN A 394 -31.49 -7.57 -15.33
N ASP A 395 -32.38 -6.58 -15.45
CA ASP A 395 -33.77 -6.80 -15.86
C ASP A 395 -33.85 -7.38 -17.29
N HIS A 396 -33.08 -6.82 -18.23
CA HIS A 396 -32.97 -7.36 -19.58
C HIS A 396 -32.47 -8.82 -19.58
N LYS A 397 -31.43 -9.12 -18.79
CA LYS A 397 -30.89 -10.48 -18.64
C LYS A 397 -31.91 -11.44 -18.01
N LYS A 398 -32.65 -11.01 -16.98
CA LYS A 398 -33.73 -11.78 -16.37
C LYS A 398 -34.81 -12.14 -17.40
N GLY A 399 -35.24 -11.17 -18.20
CA GLY A 399 -36.19 -11.40 -19.30
C GLY A 399 -35.69 -12.43 -20.31
N GLN A 400 -34.46 -12.27 -20.80
CA GLN A 400 -33.84 -13.20 -21.75
C GLN A 400 -33.75 -14.63 -21.19
N ILE A 401 -33.30 -14.78 -19.94
CA ILE A 401 -33.19 -16.07 -19.26
C ILE A 401 -34.59 -16.70 -19.08
N GLN A 402 -35.59 -15.91 -18.68
CA GLN A 402 -36.94 -16.41 -18.48
C GLN A 402 -37.58 -16.90 -19.79
N ASP A 403 -37.37 -16.18 -20.90
CA ASP A 403 -37.83 -16.60 -22.23
C ASP A 403 -37.24 -17.94 -22.65
N LEU A 404 -35.95 -18.15 -22.37
CA LEU A 404 -35.28 -19.42 -22.64
C LEU A 404 -35.81 -20.53 -21.72
N ILE A 405 -35.97 -20.25 -20.42
CA ILE A 405 -36.55 -21.20 -19.46
C ILE A 405 -37.93 -21.66 -19.93
N ASN A 406 -38.80 -20.73 -20.35
CA ASN A 406 -40.16 -21.05 -20.78
C ASN A 406 -40.19 -22.00 -22.00
N ARG A 407 -39.18 -21.96 -22.88
CA ARG A 407 -39.03 -22.89 -24.01
C ARG A 407 -38.66 -24.31 -23.59
N THR A 408 -38.10 -24.50 -22.40
CA THR A 408 -37.69 -25.82 -21.88
C THR A 408 -38.81 -26.58 -21.18
N VAL A 409 -39.89 -25.90 -20.80
CA VAL A 409 -40.95 -26.43 -19.92
C VAL A 409 -41.69 -27.63 -20.54
N ALA A 410 -41.80 -27.66 -21.87
CA ALA A 410 -42.42 -28.76 -22.61
C ALA A 410 -41.60 -30.06 -22.62
N GLY A 411 -40.38 -30.07 -22.06
CA GLY A 411 -39.55 -31.28 -21.95
C GLY A 411 -40.07 -32.31 -20.95
N GLU A 412 -39.42 -33.47 -20.90
CA GLU A 412 -39.69 -34.52 -19.92
C GLU A 412 -39.01 -34.23 -18.57
N GLY A 413 -39.49 -34.90 -17.50
CA GLY A 413 -38.86 -34.84 -16.18
C GLY A 413 -37.39 -35.26 -16.23
N TYR A 414 -36.55 -34.58 -15.44
CA TYR A 414 -35.11 -34.82 -15.42
C TYR A 414 -34.65 -35.26 -14.04
N ASN A 415 -33.77 -36.26 -13.96
CA ASN A 415 -33.18 -36.79 -12.73
C ASN A 415 -31.76 -36.21 -12.52
N PRO A 416 -31.62 -35.09 -11.78
CA PRO A 416 -30.36 -34.36 -11.71
C PRO A 416 -29.40 -34.87 -10.64
N LYS A 417 -28.15 -34.41 -10.70
CA LYS A 417 -27.12 -34.69 -9.69
C LYS A 417 -26.95 -33.53 -8.71
N LYS A 418 -26.43 -33.81 -7.52
CA LYS A 418 -26.04 -32.77 -6.55
C LYS A 418 -25.04 -31.80 -7.19
N GLY A 419 -25.28 -30.50 -7.02
CA GLY A 419 -24.47 -29.40 -7.57
C GLY A 419 -24.82 -29.02 -9.01
N GLU A 420 -25.73 -29.75 -9.66
CA GLU A 420 -26.14 -29.45 -11.03
C GLU A 420 -27.07 -28.23 -11.10
N CYS A 421 -26.84 -27.36 -12.09
CA CYS A 421 -27.77 -26.30 -12.45
C CYS A 421 -28.91 -26.86 -13.30
N VAL A 422 -30.14 -26.64 -12.85
CA VAL A 422 -31.38 -27.15 -13.44
C VAL A 422 -32.40 -26.03 -13.58
N ILE A 423 -33.51 -26.33 -14.25
CA ILE A 423 -34.70 -25.50 -14.27
C ILE A 423 -35.75 -26.24 -13.44
N ALA A 424 -36.26 -25.60 -12.40
CA ALA A 424 -37.23 -26.20 -11.49
C ALA A 424 -38.49 -25.34 -11.41
N GLN A 425 -39.64 -25.98 -11.23
CA GLN A 425 -40.91 -25.28 -11.02
C GLN A 425 -41.10 -24.96 -9.53
N TYR A 426 -41.25 -23.68 -9.22
CA TYR A 426 -41.60 -23.23 -7.87
C TYR A 426 -43.03 -23.65 -7.52
N SER A 427 -43.24 -24.17 -6.32
CA SER A 427 -44.57 -24.70 -5.95
C SER A 427 -45.61 -23.61 -5.68
N GLY A 428 -45.18 -22.41 -5.27
CA GLY A 428 -46.07 -21.31 -4.88
C GLY A 428 -46.90 -20.78 -6.05
N ASP A 429 -46.22 -20.32 -7.11
CA ASP A 429 -46.84 -19.65 -8.27
C ASP A 429 -46.77 -20.46 -9.57
N LYS A 430 -46.13 -21.65 -9.54
CA LYS A 430 -45.91 -22.54 -10.69
C LYS A 430 -44.97 -21.98 -11.76
N THR A 431 -44.21 -20.94 -11.46
CA THR A 431 -43.18 -20.37 -12.34
C THR A 431 -41.96 -21.28 -12.39
N TRP A 432 -41.33 -21.37 -13.56
CA TRP A 432 -40.08 -22.11 -13.75
C TRP A 432 -38.89 -21.18 -13.62
N CYS A 433 -37.93 -21.56 -12.76
CA CYS A 433 -36.80 -20.74 -12.36
C CYS A 433 -35.50 -21.54 -12.45
N ARG A 434 -34.36 -20.83 -12.50
CA ARG A 434 -33.05 -21.48 -12.36
C ARG A 434 -32.87 -21.97 -10.93
N ALA A 435 -32.34 -23.18 -10.79
CA ALA A 435 -32.06 -23.75 -9.48
C ALA A 435 -30.79 -24.60 -9.48
N THR A 436 -30.17 -24.73 -8.32
CA THR A 436 -29.07 -25.66 -8.08
C THR A 436 -29.53 -26.77 -7.17
N VAL A 437 -29.18 -28.01 -7.52
CA VAL A 437 -29.55 -29.18 -6.71
C VAL A 437 -28.67 -29.28 -5.46
N LEU A 438 -29.25 -29.05 -4.29
CA LEU A 438 -28.57 -29.20 -3.00
C LEU A 438 -28.50 -30.67 -2.55
N LYS A 439 -29.58 -31.43 -2.79
CA LYS A 439 -29.65 -32.88 -2.53
C LYS A 439 -30.23 -33.59 -3.75
N ALA A 440 -29.50 -34.59 -4.25
CA ALA A 440 -29.93 -35.41 -5.38
C ALA A 440 -31.27 -36.12 -5.08
N PRO A 441 -32.03 -36.52 -6.12
CA PRO A 441 -33.34 -37.12 -5.94
C PRO A 441 -33.35 -38.34 -5.01
N ARG A 442 -34.29 -38.34 -4.06
CA ARG A 442 -34.69 -39.48 -3.23
C ARG A 442 -36.22 -39.51 -3.22
N ASP A 443 -36.80 -40.69 -3.42
CA ASP A 443 -38.26 -40.88 -3.50
C ASP A 443 -38.94 -39.90 -4.49
N ASP A 444 -38.35 -39.77 -5.69
CA ASP A 444 -38.80 -38.90 -6.78
C ASP A 444 -38.82 -37.39 -6.47
N LYS A 445 -38.04 -36.95 -5.47
CA LYS A 445 -37.93 -35.55 -5.07
C LYS A 445 -36.47 -35.14 -4.84
N ALA A 446 -36.10 -33.95 -5.31
CA ALA A 446 -34.80 -33.32 -5.02
C ALA A 446 -34.98 -32.09 -4.14
N VAL A 447 -33.95 -31.74 -3.36
CA VAL A 447 -33.89 -30.44 -2.70
C VAL A 447 -33.10 -29.50 -3.59
N VAL A 448 -33.73 -28.40 -4.01
CA VAL A 448 -33.15 -27.41 -4.91
C VAL A 448 -33.17 -26.04 -4.24
N GLN A 449 -32.19 -25.21 -4.57
CA GLN A 449 -32.19 -23.78 -4.25
C GLN A 449 -32.42 -23.00 -5.51
N PHE A 450 -33.43 -22.13 -5.51
CA PHE A 450 -33.68 -21.20 -6.60
C PHE A 450 -32.64 -20.08 -6.54
N ILE A 451 -31.60 -20.20 -7.36
CA ILE A 451 -30.39 -19.36 -7.23
C ILE A 451 -30.67 -17.88 -7.46
N ASP A 452 -31.74 -17.56 -8.18
CA ASP A 452 -32.09 -16.18 -8.45
C ASP A 452 -32.80 -15.53 -7.27
N PHE A 453 -33.41 -16.28 -6.35
CA PHE A 453 -34.21 -15.75 -5.24
C PHE A 453 -33.66 -16.13 -3.84
N GLY A 454 -32.89 -17.22 -3.75
CA GLY A 454 -32.25 -17.70 -2.52
C GLY A 454 -33.03 -18.81 -1.80
N ASN A 455 -34.34 -18.92 -2.05
CA ASN A 455 -35.22 -19.86 -1.37
C ASN A 455 -34.94 -21.33 -1.77
N THR A 456 -35.20 -22.24 -0.84
CA THR A 456 -34.96 -23.68 -1.00
C THR A 456 -36.26 -24.45 -0.93
N GLU A 457 -36.46 -25.44 -1.80
CA GLU A 457 -37.66 -26.27 -1.82
C GLU A 457 -37.34 -27.73 -2.14
N THR A 458 -38.21 -28.64 -1.69
CA THR A 458 -38.21 -30.04 -2.13
C THR A 458 -39.14 -30.21 -3.33
N VAL A 459 -38.56 -30.34 -4.52
CA VAL A 459 -39.29 -30.34 -5.80
C VAL A 459 -39.36 -31.76 -6.38
N PRO A 460 -40.53 -32.23 -6.85
CA PRO A 460 -40.65 -33.49 -7.58
C PRO A 460 -39.80 -33.51 -8.86
N VAL A 461 -39.19 -34.65 -9.19
CA VAL A 461 -38.36 -34.84 -10.42
C VAL A 461 -39.15 -34.48 -11.69
N LYS A 462 -40.46 -34.76 -11.73
CA LYS A 462 -41.34 -34.34 -12.84
C LYS A 462 -41.41 -32.83 -13.07
N ASN A 463 -41.07 -32.04 -12.05
CA ASN A 463 -41.05 -30.57 -12.05
C ASN A 463 -39.61 -30.02 -12.19
N ILE A 464 -38.69 -30.84 -12.68
CA ILE A 464 -37.30 -30.47 -12.96
C ILE A 464 -37.00 -30.75 -14.43
N ARG A 465 -36.27 -29.83 -15.07
CA ARG A 465 -35.73 -29.97 -16.44
C ARG A 465 -34.22 -29.75 -16.41
N ALA A 466 -33.52 -30.48 -17.27
CA ALA A 466 -32.13 -30.17 -17.58
C ALA A 466 -32.05 -28.84 -18.34
N VAL A 467 -31.02 -28.03 -18.08
CA VAL A 467 -30.72 -26.87 -18.93
C VAL A 467 -30.19 -27.41 -20.27
N PRO A 468 -30.81 -27.09 -21.43
CA PRO A 468 -30.34 -27.56 -22.72
C PRO A 468 -28.89 -27.15 -22.99
N ARG A 469 -28.15 -27.95 -23.77
CA ARG A 469 -26.72 -27.73 -24.05
C ARG A 469 -26.44 -26.76 -25.21
N GLY A 470 -27.47 -26.30 -25.91
CA GLY A 470 -27.33 -25.36 -27.02
C GLY A 470 -26.55 -24.10 -26.60
N PRO A 471 -25.79 -23.47 -27.52
CA PRO A 471 -25.06 -22.24 -27.25
C PRO A 471 -25.97 -21.10 -26.78
N GLU A 472 -27.23 -21.07 -27.24
CA GLU A 472 -28.24 -20.09 -26.83
C GLU A 472 -28.63 -20.20 -25.34
N TYR A 473 -28.43 -21.37 -24.71
CA TYR A 473 -28.66 -21.57 -23.28
C TYR A 473 -27.40 -21.35 -22.43
N ALA A 474 -26.27 -20.95 -23.03
CA ALA A 474 -25.06 -20.57 -22.29
C ALA A 474 -25.37 -19.48 -21.26
N VAL A 475 -26.18 -18.49 -21.63
CA VAL A 475 -26.61 -17.41 -20.72
C VAL A 475 -27.36 -17.93 -19.48
N VAL A 476 -28.14 -19.00 -19.59
CA VAL A 476 -28.86 -19.61 -18.46
C VAL A 476 -27.87 -20.29 -17.50
N ARG A 477 -26.82 -20.92 -18.02
CA ARG A 477 -25.81 -21.68 -17.26
C ARG A 477 -24.70 -20.80 -16.67
N GLU A 478 -24.30 -19.76 -17.39
CA GLU A 478 -23.08 -18.99 -17.12
C GLU A 478 -23.37 -17.67 -16.40
N THR A 479 -24.59 -17.13 -16.51
CA THR A 479 -24.97 -15.94 -15.75
C THR A 479 -24.95 -16.28 -14.25
N PRO A 480 -24.25 -15.50 -13.40
CA PRO A 480 -24.28 -15.68 -11.96
C PRO A 480 -25.70 -15.64 -11.38
N ALA A 481 -25.85 -16.16 -10.17
CA ALA A 481 -27.08 -16.04 -9.38
C ALA A 481 -27.46 -14.57 -9.19
N PHE A 482 -28.74 -14.22 -9.40
CA PHE A 482 -29.21 -12.85 -9.14
C PHE A 482 -29.38 -12.56 -7.65
N ALA A 483 -29.67 -13.57 -6.83
CA ALA A 483 -29.71 -13.42 -5.38
C ALA A 483 -28.32 -13.60 -4.77
N LYS A 484 -27.91 -12.61 -3.99
CA LYS A 484 -26.65 -12.60 -3.23
C LYS A 484 -26.94 -12.81 -1.76
N LEU A 485 -26.33 -13.83 -1.16
CA LEU A 485 -26.39 -14.03 0.28
C LEU A 485 -25.60 -12.91 0.99
N ALA A 486 -26.29 -12.12 1.80
CA ALA A 486 -25.75 -11.07 2.65
C ALA A 486 -25.92 -11.45 4.13
N ARG A 487 -24.82 -11.46 4.87
CA ARG A 487 -24.87 -11.66 6.33
C ARG A 487 -25.06 -10.31 7.01
N LEU A 488 -25.91 -10.23 8.03
CA LEU A 488 -26.10 -8.98 8.75
C LEU A 488 -24.87 -8.64 9.59
N ALA A 489 -24.40 -7.39 9.49
CA ALA A 489 -23.29 -6.89 10.29
C ALA A 489 -23.68 -6.74 11.76
N TYR A 490 -22.69 -6.81 12.63
CA TYR A 490 -22.74 -6.70 14.09
C TYR A 490 -23.49 -7.81 14.83
N LEU A 491 -24.00 -8.82 14.14
CA LEU A 491 -24.78 -9.89 14.75
C LEU A 491 -23.97 -11.19 14.91
N LYS A 492 -24.12 -11.83 16.06
CA LYS A 492 -23.72 -13.21 16.35
C LYS A 492 -24.99 -14.03 16.57
N SER A 493 -25.02 -15.21 15.95
CA SER A 493 -26.11 -16.17 16.17
C SER A 493 -26.05 -16.72 17.59
N PRO A 494 -27.14 -16.66 18.37
CA PRO A 494 -27.22 -17.41 19.63
C PRO A 494 -27.20 -18.91 19.32
N GLU A 495 -26.56 -19.72 20.17
CA GLU A 495 -26.53 -21.17 19.98
C GLU A 495 -27.95 -21.73 19.79
N GLN A 496 -28.08 -22.61 18.78
CA GLN A 496 -29.33 -23.08 18.14
C GLN A 496 -30.56 -23.07 19.06
N CYS A 497 -31.29 -21.96 19.03
CA CYS A 497 -32.64 -21.86 19.55
C CYS A 497 -33.59 -21.66 18.36
N ASP A 498 -34.14 -22.76 17.83
CA ASP A 498 -35.07 -22.75 16.69
C ASP A 498 -36.25 -21.77 16.88
N ALA A 499 -36.66 -21.52 18.13
CA ALA A 499 -37.71 -20.58 18.47
C ALA A 499 -37.34 -19.11 18.17
N LEU A 500 -36.07 -18.73 18.33
CA LEU A 500 -35.61 -17.37 18.03
C LEU A 500 -35.38 -17.15 16.54
N ALA A 501 -34.96 -18.20 15.81
CA ALA A 501 -34.80 -18.13 14.36
C ALA A 501 -36.12 -17.77 13.66
N GLY A 502 -37.25 -18.35 14.10
CA GLY A 502 -38.58 -18.00 13.56
C GLY A 502 -39.02 -16.57 13.89
N ALA A 503 -38.71 -16.07 15.09
CA ALA A 503 -39.03 -14.69 15.46
C ALA A 503 -38.13 -13.67 14.74
N ALA A 504 -36.85 -14.01 14.53
CA ALA A 504 -35.94 -13.24 13.69
C ALA A 504 -36.42 -13.19 12.25
N TYR A 505 -36.82 -14.33 11.68
CA TYR A 505 -37.43 -14.42 10.35
C TYR A 505 -38.60 -13.44 10.20
N ALA A 506 -39.58 -13.49 11.11
CA ALA A 506 -40.75 -12.61 11.06
C ALA A 506 -40.37 -11.12 11.20
N ALA A 507 -39.36 -10.80 12.02
CA ALA A 507 -38.88 -9.42 12.16
C ALA A 507 -38.17 -8.91 10.90
N VAL A 508 -37.42 -9.78 10.21
CA VAL A 508 -36.79 -9.45 8.92
C VAL A 508 -37.84 -9.29 7.83
N GLU A 509 -38.86 -10.15 7.82
CA GLU A 509 -39.98 -10.08 6.86
C GLU A 509 -40.76 -8.77 7.02
N GLU A 510 -41.09 -8.37 8.26
CA GLU A 510 -41.71 -7.06 8.56
C GLU A 510 -40.83 -5.89 8.08
N TYR A 511 -39.50 -6.03 8.15
CA TYR A 511 -38.56 -5.02 7.68
C TYR A 511 -38.38 -5.04 6.15
N SER A 512 -38.77 -6.13 5.47
CA SER A 512 -38.54 -6.38 4.05
C SER A 512 -39.61 -5.79 3.11
N GLU A 513 -40.60 -5.07 3.65
CA GLU A 513 -41.62 -4.39 2.85
C GLU A 513 -41.05 -3.14 2.14
N GLY A 514 -40.32 -3.34 1.04
CA GLY A 514 -39.89 -2.29 0.13
C GLY A 514 -38.40 -2.30 -0.21
N GLU A 515 -37.95 -1.22 -0.86
CA GLU A 515 -36.54 -1.00 -1.16
C GLU A 515 -35.73 -0.79 0.11
N ILE A 516 -34.58 -1.45 0.17
CA ILE A 516 -33.61 -1.29 1.25
C ILE A 516 -32.27 -0.80 0.70
N LEU A 517 -31.54 -0.08 1.54
CA LEU A 517 -30.15 0.28 1.32
C LEU A 517 -29.27 -0.75 2.00
N ALA A 518 -28.32 -1.31 1.24
CA ALA A 518 -27.30 -2.21 1.76
C ALA A 518 -25.93 -1.57 1.63
N LYS A 519 -25.10 -1.72 2.66
CA LYS A 519 -23.71 -1.28 2.69
C LYS A 519 -22.84 -2.38 3.28
N ALA A 520 -21.78 -2.77 2.57
CA ALA A 520 -20.79 -3.69 3.11
C ALA A 520 -19.96 -2.98 4.20
N VAL A 521 -19.81 -3.63 5.35
CA VAL A 521 -19.11 -3.06 6.50
C VAL A 521 -17.75 -3.72 6.68
N TYR A 522 -17.76 -5.04 6.77
CA TYR A 522 -16.55 -5.82 6.98
C TYR A 522 -16.66 -7.20 6.34
N ARG A 523 -15.50 -7.81 6.15
CA ARG A 523 -15.35 -9.16 5.62
C ARG A 523 -14.56 -10.01 6.60
N ASP A 524 -14.95 -11.26 6.74
CA ASP A 524 -14.10 -12.22 7.45
C ASP A 524 -13.00 -12.75 6.52
N SER A 525 -12.04 -13.45 7.12
CA SER A 525 -10.93 -14.11 6.41
C SER A 525 -11.36 -15.22 5.45
N LEU A 526 -12.59 -15.74 5.55
CA LEU A 526 -13.15 -16.70 4.60
C LEU A 526 -13.75 -16.00 3.36
N GLY A 527 -13.75 -14.66 3.33
CA GLY A 527 -14.28 -13.86 2.24
C GLY A 527 -15.79 -13.60 2.36
N ASN A 528 -16.41 -13.97 3.48
CA ASN A 528 -17.79 -13.61 3.73
C ASN A 528 -17.90 -12.13 4.04
N VAL A 529 -18.83 -11.44 3.37
CA VAL A 529 -19.07 -10.02 3.55
C VAL A 529 -20.31 -9.82 4.42
N TYR A 530 -20.22 -8.90 5.37
CA TYR A 530 -21.26 -8.53 6.31
C TYR A 530 -21.78 -7.13 5.97
N TYR A 531 -23.10 -6.96 5.99
CA TYR A 531 -23.81 -5.79 5.50
C TYR A 531 -24.65 -5.13 6.58
N THR A 532 -24.64 -3.81 6.60
CA THR A 532 -25.70 -3.02 7.26
C THR A 532 -26.83 -2.84 6.26
N LEU A 533 -28.04 -3.23 6.64
CA LEU A 533 -29.25 -3.04 5.85
C LEU A 533 -30.16 -2.04 6.56
N THR A 534 -30.67 -1.05 5.83
CA THR A 534 -31.62 -0.08 6.35
C THR A 534 -32.61 0.38 5.29
N THR A 535 -33.83 0.77 5.65
CA THR A 535 -34.76 1.40 4.69
C THR A 535 -34.36 2.84 4.36
N ASN A 536 -33.72 3.54 5.30
CA ASN A 536 -33.09 4.84 5.09
C ASN A 536 -32.01 5.12 6.16
N GLU A 537 -31.10 6.05 5.89
CA GLU A 537 -29.99 6.35 6.82
C GLU A 537 -30.42 6.97 8.16
N SER A 538 -31.68 7.41 8.29
CA SER A 538 -32.20 8.06 9.51
C SER A 538 -32.94 7.11 10.45
N VAL A 539 -33.17 5.85 10.06
CA VAL A 539 -33.83 4.84 10.89
C VAL A 539 -32.85 3.76 11.36
N PRO A 540 -33.15 3.04 12.45
CA PRO A 540 -32.35 1.92 12.89
C PRO A 540 -32.22 0.88 11.78
N SER A 541 -30.99 0.38 11.59
CA SER A 541 -30.74 -0.74 10.69
C SER A 541 -31.49 -2.00 11.12
N LEU A 542 -31.58 -2.96 10.22
CA LEU A 542 -32.13 -4.28 10.52
C LEU A 542 -31.35 -4.96 11.66
N SER A 543 -30.03 -4.83 11.68
CA SER A 543 -29.19 -5.34 12.77
C SER A 543 -29.54 -4.71 14.12
N GLU A 544 -29.67 -3.38 14.17
CA GLU A 544 -30.10 -2.69 15.40
C GLU A 544 -31.50 -3.14 15.83
N THR A 545 -32.43 -3.31 14.89
CA THR A 545 -33.80 -3.74 15.17
C THR A 545 -33.83 -5.14 15.81
N LEU A 546 -33.05 -6.09 15.26
CA LEU A 546 -32.92 -7.43 15.82
C LEU A 546 -32.30 -7.43 17.22
N LEU A 547 -31.28 -6.59 17.45
CA LEU A 547 -30.67 -6.41 18.77
C LEU A 547 -31.66 -5.78 19.78
N GLN A 548 -32.41 -4.75 19.40
CA GLN A 548 -33.42 -4.08 20.25
C GLN A 548 -34.59 -5.00 20.62
N ARG A 549 -34.90 -5.98 19.77
CA ARG A 549 -35.90 -7.01 20.06
C ARG A 549 -35.30 -8.17 20.86
N GLY A 550 -33.98 -8.26 21.04
CA GLY A 550 -33.33 -9.37 21.74
C GLY A 550 -33.39 -10.68 20.95
N LEU A 551 -33.36 -10.60 19.63
CA LEU A 551 -33.44 -11.75 18.70
C LEU A 551 -32.05 -12.20 18.21
N ALA A 552 -31.01 -11.40 18.46
CA ALA A 552 -29.62 -11.67 18.13
C ALA A 552 -28.70 -11.17 19.26
N LEU A 553 -27.45 -11.63 19.25
CA LEU A 553 -26.38 -11.11 20.12
C LEU A 553 -25.43 -10.21 19.33
N LEU A 554 -24.82 -9.26 20.01
CA LEU A 554 -23.83 -8.35 19.44
C LEU A 554 -22.48 -9.06 19.25
N ASP A 555 -21.94 -9.02 18.03
CA ASP A 555 -20.62 -9.56 17.74
C ASP A 555 -19.51 -8.61 18.22
N ARG A 556 -18.93 -8.88 19.39
CA ARG A 556 -17.84 -8.09 19.97
C ARG A 556 -16.61 -7.97 19.08
N ARG A 557 -16.38 -8.90 18.14
CA ARG A 557 -15.26 -8.81 17.18
C ARG A 557 -15.37 -7.56 16.31
N ALA A 558 -16.59 -7.09 16.04
CA ALA A 558 -16.84 -5.91 15.22
C ALA A 558 -16.41 -4.60 15.91
N ALA A 559 -16.18 -4.59 17.23
CA ALA A 559 -15.77 -3.41 17.98
C ALA A 559 -14.43 -2.82 17.50
N ALA A 560 -13.52 -3.67 17.04
CA ALA A 560 -12.21 -3.26 16.53
C ALA A 560 -12.27 -2.71 15.10
N VAL A 561 -13.39 -2.89 14.38
CA VAL A 561 -13.51 -2.59 12.96
C VAL A 561 -14.15 -1.23 12.70
N ASP A 562 -15.26 -0.94 13.40
CA ASP A 562 -15.94 0.34 13.34
C ASP A 562 -16.50 0.69 14.73
N ALA A 563 -15.68 1.39 15.53
CA ALA A 563 -16.01 1.69 16.93
C ALA A 563 -17.17 2.69 17.08
N GLU A 564 -17.48 3.49 16.05
CA GLU A 564 -18.63 4.40 16.12
C GLU A 564 -19.93 3.64 15.88
N ASP A 565 -20.00 2.87 14.79
CA ASP A 565 -21.21 2.13 14.44
C ASP A 565 -21.45 0.96 15.42
N TYR A 566 -20.38 0.33 15.93
CA TYR A 566 -20.47 -0.67 16.99
C TYR A 566 -21.16 -0.13 18.24
N ARG A 567 -20.86 1.11 18.67
CA ARG A 567 -21.50 1.73 19.84
C ARG A 567 -23.00 1.94 19.65
N ARG A 568 -23.47 2.14 18.42
CA ARG A 568 -24.91 2.23 18.13
C ARG A 568 -25.59 0.87 18.33
N HIS A 569 -24.95 -0.20 17.84
CA HIS A 569 -25.42 -1.57 18.02
C HIS A 569 -25.35 -2.04 19.49
N GLU A 570 -24.33 -1.61 20.24
CA GLU A 570 -24.24 -1.83 21.68
C GLU A 570 -25.41 -1.17 22.43
N ALA A 571 -25.73 0.08 22.10
CA ALA A 571 -26.90 0.76 22.67
C ALA A 571 -28.22 0.06 22.30
N ALA A 572 -28.34 -0.46 21.07
CA ALA A 572 -29.49 -1.24 20.63
C ALA A 572 -29.69 -2.54 21.45
N GLN A 573 -28.62 -3.30 21.70
CA GLN A 573 -28.69 -4.50 22.56
C GLN A 573 -29.08 -4.15 24.00
N GLU A 574 -28.56 -3.04 24.53
CA GLU A 574 -28.84 -2.60 25.89
C GLU A 574 -30.33 -2.30 26.13
N ILE A 575 -31.07 -1.88 25.10
CA ILE A 575 -32.53 -1.71 25.16
C ILE A 575 -33.23 -3.05 25.41
N ALA A 576 -32.82 -4.11 24.71
CA ALA A 576 -33.40 -5.45 24.91
C ALA A 576 -33.03 -6.03 26.28
N ARG A 577 -31.78 -5.82 26.71
CA ARG A 577 -31.27 -6.27 28.01
C ARG A 577 -32.04 -5.65 29.17
N LYS A 578 -32.15 -4.31 29.20
CA LYS A 578 -32.93 -3.59 30.23
C LYS A 578 -34.42 -3.89 30.18
N GLY A 579 -34.93 -4.19 28.98
CA GLY A 579 -36.34 -4.52 28.75
C GLY A 579 -36.68 -6.01 28.98
N HIS A 580 -35.72 -6.86 29.35
CA HIS A 580 -35.89 -8.31 29.49
C HIS A 580 -36.58 -8.96 28.28
N ARG A 581 -36.20 -8.53 27.06
CA ARG A 581 -36.83 -9.00 25.82
C ARG A 581 -36.16 -10.27 25.31
N ASN A 582 -36.96 -11.27 24.94
CA ASN A 582 -36.54 -12.51 24.26
C ASN A 582 -35.31 -13.17 24.93
N LEU A 583 -34.13 -13.10 24.31
CA LEU A 583 -32.87 -13.63 24.86
C LEU A 583 -32.63 -13.21 26.33
N TRP A 584 -33.06 -12.02 26.71
CA TRP A 584 -32.82 -11.43 28.04
C TRP A 584 -33.95 -11.66 29.06
N GLN A 585 -34.95 -12.49 28.72
CA GLN A 585 -36.13 -12.72 29.57
C GLN A 585 -35.80 -13.43 30.89
N TYR A 586 -34.72 -14.20 30.95
CA TYR A 586 -34.32 -14.99 32.12
C TYR A 586 -33.06 -14.45 32.84
N GLY A 587 -32.60 -13.25 32.48
CA GLY A 587 -31.42 -12.62 33.07
C GLY A 587 -30.33 -12.31 32.04
N ASP A 588 -29.18 -11.87 32.54
CA ASP A 588 -28.00 -11.61 31.70
C ASP A 588 -27.44 -12.96 31.20
N ILE A 589 -27.19 -13.04 29.90
CA ILE A 589 -26.52 -14.19 29.30
C ILE A 589 -25.03 -14.03 29.57
N ASP A 590 -24.45 -14.96 30.33
CA ASP A 590 -22.99 -15.05 30.50
C ASP A 590 -22.38 -15.45 29.14
N GLU A 591 -21.94 -14.45 28.39
CA GLU A 591 -21.11 -14.60 27.19
C GLU A 591 -19.69 -15.00 27.62
N GLY A 592 -19.55 -16.18 28.24
CA GLY A 592 -18.25 -16.76 28.56
C GLY A 592 -17.42 -16.89 27.30
N ASP A 593 -16.19 -16.35 27.35
CA ASP A 593 -15.17 -16.40 26.31
C ASP A 593 -15.08 -17.81 25.70
N THR A 594 -15.73 -17.98 24.56
CA THR A 594 -15.57 -19.13 23.68
C THR A 594 -14.84 -18.59 22.46
N ASP A 595 -13.52 -18.72 22.55
CA ASP A 595 -12.47 -18.29 21.61
C ASP A 595 -12.75 -18.63 20.14
#